data_AF-A0A1N7PK46-F1
#
_entry.id   AF-A0A1N7PK46-F1
#
_cell.length_a   1.000
_cell.length_b   1.000
_cell.length_c   1.000
_cell.angle_alpha   90.00
_cell.angle_beta   90.00
_cell.angle_gamma   90.00
#
_symmetry.space_group_name_H-M   'P 1'
#
loop_
_entity.id
_entity.type
_entity.pdbx_description
1 polymer ?
#
loop_
_entity_poly.entity_id
_entity_poly.type
_entity_poly.pdbx_seq_one_letter_code
_entity_poly.pdbx_strand_id
1 'polypeptide(L)'
;MNSCEFVAAFNLRSDAPELVIQTLDYMTNIAKSSDAEEPDFDPPDHPLFQTDNWEFMLWRNDGSFAGFPYSELQIHEVNGEKFIDVVIRTYISLGFEQINHFIEWIKPYIEGAGEGDHFIGYWRFEDDEFYDTPHIIHV
;
A
#
# COMPACT_ATOMS: atom_id res chain seq x y z
N MET A 1 -21.60 1.29 -6.90
CA MET A 1 -20.33 0.55 -6.96
C MET A 1 -19.57 1.07 -5.75
N ASN A 2 -19.38 0.25 -4.72
CA ASN A 2 -18.94 0.77 -3.43
C ASN A 2 -17.42 0.97 -3.49
N SER A 3 -16.96 2.20 -3.26
CA SER A 3 -15.53 2.50 -3.18
C SER A 3 -14.97 2.02 -1.84
N CYS A 4 -13.71 1.59 -1.82
CA CYS A 4 -13.00 1.20 -0.61
C CYS A 4 -11.87 2.19 -0.31
N GLU A 5 -11.89 2.80 0.87
CA GLU A 5 -10.75 3.55 1.40
C GLU A 5 -9.79 2.55 2.05
N PHE A 6 -8.53 2.57 1.64
CA PHE A 6 -7.43 1.85 2.28
C PHE A 6 -6.44 2.85 2.85
N VAL A 7 -6.14 2.72 4.14
CA VAL A 7 -5.16 3.54 4.86
C VAL A 7 -4.20 2.63 5.59
N ALA A 8 -2.90 2.79 5.34
CA ALA A 8 -1.86 2.05 6.04
C ALA A 8 -0.64 2.90 6.33
N ALA A 9 0.03 2.62 7.45
CA ALA A 9 1.33 3.17 7.79
C ALA A 9 2.15 2.07 8.49
N PHE A 10 3.36 1.83 8.00
CA PHE A 10 4.25 0.79 8.52
C PHE A 10 5.71 1.08 8.16
N ASN A 11 6.63 0.50 8.95
CA ASN A 11 8.04 0.45 8.61
C ASN A 11 8.35 -0.88 7.91
N LEU A 12 9.17 -0.87 6.87
CA LEU A 12 9.75 -2.11 6.36
C LEU A 12 10.90 -2.56 7.27
N ARG A 13 11.08 -3.87 7.37
CA ARG A 13 12.29 -4.44 7.97
C ARG A 13 13.53 -3.89 7.26
N SER A 14 14.58 -3.63 8.01
CA SER A 14 15.86 -3.13 7.47
C SER A 14 16.52 -4.07 6.46
N ASP A 15 16.14 -5.35 6.46
CA ASP A 15 16.59 -6.40 5.54
C ASP A 15 15.60 -6.70 4.39
N ALA A 16 14.57 -5.87 4.20
CA ALA A 16 13.62 -6.02 3.10
C ALA A 16 14.37 -6.09 1.75
N PRO A 17 14.02 -7.03 0.84
CA PRO A 17 14.69 -7.15 -0.45
C PRO A 17 14.61 -5.85 -1.25
N GLU A 18 15.69 -5.51 -1.95
CA GLU A 18 15.76 -4.30 -2.78
C GLU A 18 14.61 -4.23 -3.79
N LEU A 19 14.23 -5.36 -4.40
CA LEU A 19 13.11 -5.43 -5.33
C LEU A 19 11.78 -5.00 -4.68
N VAL A 20 11.55 -5.32 -3.40
CA VAL A 20 10.34 -4.90 -2.66
C VAL A 20 10.35 -3.39 -2.47
N ILE A 21 11.49 -2.83 -2.08
CA ILE A 21 11.66 -1.38 -1.89
C ILE A 21 11.45 -0.64 -3.21
N GLN A 22 12.09 -1.09 -4.29
CA GLN A 22 11.95 -0.54 -5.64
C GLN A 22 10.51 -0.59 -6.14
N THR A 23 9.83 -1.72 -5.93
CA THR A 23 8.43 -1.89 -6.33
C THR A 23 7.52 -0.92 -5.57
N LEU A 24 7.67 -0.80 -4.25
CA LEU A 24 6.90 0.16 -3.46
C LEU A 24 7.22 1.60 -3.80
N ASP A 25 8.49 1.94 -4.00
CA ASP A 25 8.92 3.28 -4.39
C ASP A 25 8.28 3.67 -5.74
N TYR A 26 8.29 2.75 -6.70
CA TYR A 26 7.60 2.93 -7.98
C TYR A 26 6.09 3.15 -7.79
N MET A 27 5.38 2.26 -7.09
CA MET A 27 3.93 2.39 -6.86
C MET A 27 3.56 3.67 -6.10
N THR A 28 4.39 4.13 -5.17
CA THR A 28 4.15 5.34 -4.37
C THR A 28 4.55 6.63 -5.09
N ASN A 29 5.28 6.57 -6.21
CA ASN A 29 5.69 7.75 -6.97
C ASN A 29 5.13 7.82 -8.39
N ILE A 30 4.62 6.74 -8.97
CA ILE A 30 4.18 6.71 -10.39
C ILE A 30 3.13 7.78 -10.71
N ALA A 31 2.18 8.03 -9.81
CA ALA A 31 1.15 9.04 -10.01
C ALA A 31 1.64 10.49 -9.87
N LYS A 32 2.85 10.70 -9.31
CA LYS A 32 3.51 12.00 -9.23
C LYS A 32 4.28 12.33 -10.51
N SER A 33 4.56 11.33 -11.35
CA SER A 33 5.28 11.51 -12.61
C SER A 33 4.33 11.95 -13.74
N SER A 34 4.67 13.02 -14.44
CA SER A 34 4.03 13.40 -15.71
C SER A 34 4.40 12.47 -16.87
N ASP A 35 5.51 11.75 -16.72
CA ASP A 35 6.11 10.85 -17.70
C ASP A 35 6.18 9.46 -17.07
N ALA A 36 5.03 8.95 -16.62
CA ALA A 36 4.92 7.60 -16.05
C ALA A 36 5.33 6.56 -17.11
N GLU A 37 6.53 6.02 -16.98
CA GLU A 37 7.05 4.92 -17.80
C GLU A 37 6.78 3.58 -17.12
N GLU A 38 6.77 2.50 -17.91
CA GLU A 38 6.81 1.13 -17.38
C GLU A 38 8.03 0.96 -16.46
N PRO A 39 7.93 0.16 -15.38
CA PRO A 39 9.07 -0.07 -14.50
C PRO A 39 10.23 -0.69 -15.28
N ASP A 40 11.47 -0.28 -14.98
CA ASP A 40 12.69 -0.83 -15.57
C ASP A 40 13.17 -2.12 -14.89
N PHE A 41 12.30 -2.73 -14.08
CA PHE A 41 12.52 -3.96 -13.34
C PHE A 41 11.34 -4.92 -13.52
N ASP A 42 11.60 -6.22 -13.36
CA ASP A 42 10.55 -7.23 -13.34
C ASP A 42 9.80 -7.18 -11.99
N PRO A 43 8.47 -7.05 -11.98
CA PRO A 43 7.69 -7.07 -10.74
C PRO A 43 7.88 -8.39 -9.95
N PRO A 44 7.66 -8.38 -8.62
CA PRO A 44 7.75 -9.59 -7.82
C PRO A 44 6.80 -10.71 -8.31
N ASP A 45 7.19 -11.96 -8.08
CA ASP A 45 6.33 -13.12 -8.36
C ASP A 45 5.23 -13.25 -7.29
N HIS A 46 4.15 -12.48 -7.47
CA HIS A 46 2.98 -12.47 -6.59
C HIS A 46 1.69 -12.17 -7.37
N PRO A 47 0.53 -12.74 -7.02
CA PRO A 47 -0.75 -12.49 -7.71
C PRO A 47 -1.10 -11.02 -7.89
N LEU A 48 -0.68 -10.15 -6.97
CA LEU A 48 -0.84 -8.71 -7.06
C LEU A 48 -0.37 -8.15 -8.42
N PHE A 49 0.83 -8.55 -8.84
CA PHE A 49 1.49 -8.01 -10.04
C PHE A 49 0.98 -8.64 -11.34
N GLN A 50 0.02 -9.57 -11.23
CA GLN A 50 -0.71 -10.13 -12.37
C GLN A 50 -2.06 -9.43 -12.57
N THR A 51 -2.43 -8.51 -11.66
CA THR A 51 -3.66 -7.73 -11.77
C THR A 51 -3.46 -6.48 -12.63
N ASP A 52 -4.51 -6.02 -13.30
CA ASP A 52 -4.44 -4.80 -14.10
C ASP A 52 -4.21 -3.57 -13.22
N ASN A 53 -3.31 -2.68 -13.65
CA ASN A 53 -3.03 -1.39 -13.01
C ASN A 53 -2.56 -1.46 -11.55
N TRP A 54 -1.87 -2.53 -11.14
CA TRP A 54 -1.27 -2.63 -9.81
C TRP A 54 -0.36 -1.43 -9.51
N GLU A 55 0.31 -0.89 -10.53
CA GLU A 55 1.20 0.27 -10.47
C GLU A 55 0.50 1.48 -9.84
N PHE A 56 -0.75 1.71 -10.23
CA PHE A 56 -1.51 2.90 -9.86
C PHE A 56 -2.39 2.70 -8.61
N MET A 57 -2.43 1.49 -8.05
CA MET A 57 -3.41 1.16 -7.02
C MET A 57 -3.27 2.00 -5.75
N LEU A 58 -2.06 2.52 -5.44
CA LEU A 58 -1.80 3.31 -4.23
C LEU A 58 -2.17 4.79 -4.37
N TRP A 59 -2.67 5.23 -5.52
CA TRP A 59 -2.97 6.65 -5.81
C TRP A 59 -4.36 6.91 -6.37
N ARG A 60 -5.21 5.88 -6.42
CA ARG A 60 -6.56 6.01 -6.94
C ARG A 60 -7.36 7.02 -6.13
N ASN A 61 -8.10 7.87 -6.86
CA ASN A 61 -9.07 8.83 -6.35
C ASN A 61 -10.33 8.76 -7.19
N ASP A 62 -11.46 8.44 -6.58
CA ASP A 62 -12.78 8.47 -7.22
C ASP A 62 -13.73 9.50 -6.58
N GLY A 63 -13.26 10.24 -5.56
CA GLY A 63 -14.05 11.25 -4.87
C GLY A 63 -15.07 10.70 -3.86
N SER A 64 -15.06 9.40 -3.58
CA SER A 64 -15.99 8.74 -2.66
C SER A 64 -15.73 9.03 -1.18
N PHE A 65 -14.50 9.43 -0.81
CA PHE A 65 -14.13 9.67 0.59
C PHE A 65 -13.63 11.10 0.81
N ALA A 66 -13.98 11.67 1.97
CA ALA A 66 -13.48 12.97 2.40
C ALA A 66 -11.97 12.93 2.64
N GLY A 67 -11.20 13.68 1.85
CA GLY A 67 -9.75 13.74 1.92
C GLY A 67 -9.12 13.62 0.54
N PHE A 68 -7.82 13.41 0.49
CA PHE A 68 -7.08 13.15 -0.75
C PHE A 68 -6.22 11.90 -0.59
N PRO A 69 -6.01 11.13 -1.67
CA PRO A 69 -5.03 10.05 -1.67
C PRO A 69 -3.64 10.60 -1.38
N TYR A 70 -2.87 9.83 -0.64
CA TYR A 70 -1.51 10.16 -0.27
C TYR A 70 -0.72 8.89 -0.08
N SER A 71 0.30 8.69 -0.91
CA SER A 71 1.21 7.57 -0.76
C SER A 71 2.65 8.02 -0.83
N GLU A 72 3.48 7.50 0.07
CA GLU A 72 4.87 7.88 0.14
C GLU A 72 5.71 6.77 0.77
N LEU A 73 6.86 6.52 0.17
CA LEU A 73 7.96 5.78 0.77
C LEU A 73 9.07 6.78 1.10
N GLN A 74 9.54 6.77 2.35
CA GLN A 74 10.67 7.59 2.79
C GLN A 74 11.77 6.71 3.37
N ILE A 75 12.98 6.86 2.83
CA ILE A 75 14.18 6.26 3.38
C ILE A 75 14.96 7.33 4.13
N HIS A 76 15.23 7.09 5.40
CA HIS A 76 16.01 8.01 6.22
C HIS A 76 16.91 7.25 7.21
N GLU A 77 17.89 7.96 7.77
CA GLU A 77 18.85 7.40 8.72
C GLU A 77 18.76 8.15 10.05
N VAL A 78 18.64 7.40 11.16
CA VAL A 78 18.65 7.95 12.51
C VAL A 78 19.69 7.19 13.31
N ASN A 79 20.69 7.89 13.86
CA ASN A 79 21.77 7.29 14.65
C ASN A 79 22.54 6.15 13.93
N GLY A 80 22.64 6.19 12.60
CA GLY A 80 23.28 5.14 11.80
C GLY A 80 22.39 3.94 11.48
N GLU A 81 21.12 3.96 11.88
CA GLU A 81 20.12 2.95 11.54
C GLU A 81 19.24 3.46 10.40
N LYS A 82 19.03 2.60 9.39
CA LYS A 82 18.19 2.88 8.21
C LYS A 82 16.73 2.55 8.55
N PHE A 83 15.84 3.51 8.32
CA PHE A 83 14.38 3.36 8.42
C PHE A 83 13.76 3.55 7.04
N ILE A 84 12.78 2.70 6.73
CA ILE A 84 12.04 2.74 5.47
C ILE A 84 10.55 2.81 5.82
N ASP A 85 10.02 4.02 5.77
CA ASP A 85 8.65 4.30 6.20
C ASP A 85 7.74 4.35 5.00
N VAL A 86 6.58 3.72 5.11
CA VAL A 86 5.56 3.70 4.05
C VAL A 86 4.26 4.21 4.64
N VAL A 87 3.67 5.20 3.98
CA VAL A 87 2.32 5.72 4.27
C VAL A 87 1.49 5.61 3.01
N ILE A 88 0.26 5.10 3.14
CA ILE A 88 -0.67 4.89 2.04
C ILE A 88 -2.05 5.37 2.47
N ARG A 89 -2.70 6.12 1.59
CA ARG A 89 -4.12 6.41 1.60
C ARG A 89 -4.61 6.41 0.15
N THR A 90 -5.52 5.52 -0.18
CA THR A 90 -6.07 5.40 -1.54
C THR A 90 -7.52 4.96 -1.55
N TYR A 91 -8.23 5.26 -2.64
CA TYR A 91 -9.65 4.93 -2.82
C TYR A 91 -9.81 4.01 -4.03
N ILE A 92 -10.29 2.79 -3.82
CA ILE A 92 -10.33 1.75 -4.84
C ILE A 92 -11.79 1.40 -5.13
N SER A 93 -12.30 1.80 -6.30
CA SER A 93 -13.69 1.58 -6.73
C SER A 93 -13.98 0.18 -7.28
N LEU A 94 -12.93 -0.60 -7.56
CA LEU A 94 -12.97 -1.96 -8.11
C LEU A 94 -11.67 -2.67 -7.69
N GLY A 95 -11.75 -3.87 -7.12
CA GLY A 95 -10.55 -4.65 -6.77
C GLY A 95 -10.18 -4.66 -5.30
N PHE A 96 -11.14 -4.88 -4.39
CA PHE A 96 -10.84 -5.23 -2.99
C PHE A 96 -9.82 -6.39 -2.89
N GLU A 97 -9.86 -7.31 -3.85
CA GLU A 97 -8.86 -8.38 -3.98
C GLU A 97 -7.43 -7.85 -4.16
N GLN A 98 -7.23 -6.71 -4.84
CA GLN A 98 -5.91 -6.07 -4.95
C GLN A 98 -5.42 -5.57 -3.59
N ILE A 99 -6.29 -5.00 -2.74
CA ILE A 99 -5.92 -4.59 -1.38
C ILE A 99 -5.45 -5.82 -0.58
N ASN A 100 -6.18 -6.93 -0.66
CA ASN A 100 -5.79 -8.17 0.03
C ASN A 100 -4.46 -8.70 -0.49
N HIS A 101 -4.27 -8.77 -1.82
CA HIS A 101 -3.01 -9.20 -2.41
C HIS A 101 -1.86 -8.26 -2.06
N PHE A 102 -2.10 -6.96 -1.93
CA PHE A 102 -1.09 -6.01 -1.46
C PHE A 102 -0.69 -6.29 -0.02
N ILE A 103 -1.67 -6.46 0.87
CA ILE A 103 -1.43 -6.78 2.28
C ILE A 103 -0.68 -8.12 2.41
N GLU A 104 -1.13 -9.17 1.70
CA GLU A 104 -0.48 -10.49 1.68
C GLU A 104 0.97 -10.41 1.18
N TRP A 105 1.21 -9.65 0.12
CA TRP A 105 2.54 -9.47 -0.45
C TRP A 105 3.48 -8.72 0.49
N ILE A 106 3.02 -7.61 1.08
CA ILE A 106 3.92 -6.73 1.86
C ILE A 106 4.15 -7.22 3.28
N LYS A 107 3.17 -7.95 3.85
CA LYS A 107 3.17 -8.42 5.24
C LYS A 107 4.49 -9.06 5.70
N PRO A 108 5.15 -9.96 4.94
CA PRO A 108 6.40 -10.57 5.37
C PRO A 108 7.57 -9.59 5.57
N TYR A 109 7.47 -8.40 4.97
CA TYR A 109 8.53 -7.39 4.94
C TYR A 109 8.28 -6.23 5.91
N ILE A 110 7.16 -6.24 6.66
CA ILE A 110 6.86 -5.21 7.66
C ILE A 110 7.60 -5.52 8.95
N GLU A 111 8.18 -4.48 9.57
CA GLU A 111 8.81 -4.56 10.88
C GLU A 111 7.80 -4.99 11.95
N GLY A 112 8.16 -5.96 12.80
CA GLY A 112 7.28 -6.51 13.82
C GLY A 112 6.20 -7.48 13.32
N ALA A 113 6.09 -7.73 12.01
CA ALA A 113 5.15 -8.71 11.47
C ALA A 113 5.44 -10.11 12.03
N GLY A 114 4.42 -10.77 12.57
CA GLY A 114 4.54 -12.08 13.22
C GLY A 114 4.94 -12.04 14.71
N GLU A 115 5.21 -10.86 15.28
CA GLU A 115 5.46 -10.64 16.71
C GLU A 115 4.19 -10.19 17.47
N GLY A 116 3.06 -10.83 17.18
CA GLY A 116 1.74 -10.48 17.72
C GLY A 116 0.84 -9.80 16.68
N ASP A 117 -0.20 -9.11 17.13
CA ASP A 117 -1.11 -8.36 16.26
C ASP A 117 -0.58 -6.91 16.13
N HIS A 118 0.31 -6.66 15.16
CA HIS A 118 0.83 -5.31 14.93
C HIS A 118 -0.13 -4.52 14.02
N PHE A 119 -0.77 -3.48 14.57
CA PHE A 119 -1.69 -2.63 13.81
C PHE A 119 -0.94 -1.79 12.77
N ILE A 120 -1.38 -1.86 11.51
CA ILE A 120 -0.80 -1.06 10.41
C ILE A 120 -1.80 -0.15 9.70
N GLY A 121 -3.09 -0.21 10.03
CA GLY A 121 -4.09 0.61 9.36
C GLY A 121 -5.47 -0.03 9.26
N TYR A 122 -6.26 0.45 8.31
CA TYR A 122 -7.62 -0.02 8.09
C TYR A 122 -8.02 0.06 6.63
N TRP A 123 -9.11 -0.64 6.29
CA TRP A 123 -9.89 -0.34 5.10
C TRP A 123 -11.38 -0.26 5.42
N ARG A 124 -12.16 0.47 4.63
CA ARG A 124 -13.62 0.61 4.79
C ARG A 124 -14.31 0.92 3.48
N PHE A 125 -15.57 0.53 3.34
CA PHE A 125 -16.39 0.85 2.15
C PHE A 125 -17.17 2.16 2.33
N GLU A 126 -17.48 2.82 1.19
CA GLU A 126 -18.40 3.96 1.10
C GLU A 126 -19.84 3.44 1.30
N ASP A 127 -20.57 4.03 2.25
CA ASP A 127 -22.00 3.85 2.50
C ASP A 127 -22.50 2.40 2.50
N ASP A 128 -21.92 1.58 3.36
CA ASP A 128 -22.46 0.25 3.63
C ASP A 128 -23.13 0.20 5.00
N GLU A 129 -24.47 0.20 5.03
CA GLU A 129 -25.27 0.09 6.27
C GLU A 129 -24.94 -1.18 7.08
N PHE A 130 -24.27 -2.19 6.50
CA PHE A 130 -23.78 -3.39 7.18
C PHE A 130 -22.27 -3.36 7.48
N TYR A 131 -21.48 -2.52 6.79
CA TYR A 131 -20.02 -2.44 6.89
C TYR A 131 -19.49 -1.03 7.21
N ASP A 132 -20.28 -0.20 7.90
CA ASP A 132 -19.86 1.12 8.42
C ASP A 132 -18.73 1.05 9.46
N THR A 133 -18.30 -0.17 9.81
CA THR A 133 -17.16 -0.40 10.71
C THR A 133 -15.88 -0.62 9.88
N PRO A 134 -14.84 0.20 10.06
CA PRO A 134 -13.54 -0.04 9.45
C PRO A 134 -12.99 -1.41 9.83
N HIS A 135 -12.48 -2.13 8.84
CA HIS A 135 -11.75 -3.35 9.03
C HIS A 135 -10.30 -3.02 9.40
N ILE A 136 -9.92 -3.40 10.61
CA ILE A 136 -8.60 -3.11 11.17
C ILE A 136 -7.59 -4.15 10.67
N ILE A 137 -6.45 -3.68 10.18
CA ILE A 137 -5.39 -4.50 9.59
C ILE A 137 -4.29 -4.69 10.62
N HIS A 138 -3.98 -5.95 10.89
CA HIS A 138 -2.85 -6.36 11.71
C HIS A 138 -1.93 -7.31 10.93
N VAL A 139 -0.63 -7.22 11.16
CA VAL A 139 0.39 -8.05 10.51
C VAL A 139 1.23 -8.82 11.51
#